data_AF-A0A7S3U0V9-F1
#
_entry.id   AF-A0A7S3U0V9-F1
#
_cell.length_a   1.000
_cell.length_b   1.000
_cell.length_c   1.000
_cell.angle_alpha   90.00
_cell.angle_beta   90.00
_cell.angle_gamma   90.00
#
_symmetry.space_group_name_H-M   'P 1'
#
loop_
_entity.id
_entity.type
_entity.pdbx_description
1 polymer ?
#
loop_
_entity_poly.entity_id
_entity_poly.type
_entity_poly.pdbx_seq_one_letter_code
_entity_poly.pdbx_strand_id
1 'polypeptide(L)'
;AAGGGWAAARRAVGAASGVCREEGSEPLSQARRLVPLCSDAAAAGGALLWAHEGLQRGALGRRSDASEDEEAPEAQVGVVMAVAAAQPALLRQCCAVLSARLRQLQGGLALQKRLVDCVISLLARGVVAPVMEALGEVASSSAADFSLARHVALRLLAVVAPPYAPPFAASLLALLRQPRLKEAFGASFGEASQAAARQRQPLVETVRHIGAEHPPLKEGAAAWLFEMGVADTSE
;
A
#
# COMPACT_ATOMS: atom_id res chain seq x y z
N ALA A 1 -32.60 -24.86 -3.84
CA ALA A 1 -31.60 -24.20 -4.72
C ALA A 1 -30.23 -23.95 -4.05
N ALA A 2 -29.91 -24.55 -2.89
CA ALA A 2 -28.69 -24.25 -2.12
C ALA A 2 -27.39 -24.95 -2.59
N GLY A 3 -27.44 -25.83 -3.60
CA GLY A 3 -26.29 -26.64 -4.02
C GLY A 3 -25.30 -25.93 -4.97
N GLY A 4 -25.71 -24.84 -5.62
CA GLY A 4 -24.88 -24.16 -6.63
C GLY A 4 -23.72 -23.36 -6.05
N GLY A 5 -23.95 -22.67 -4.93
CA GLY A 5 -22.95 -21.78 -4.31
C GLY A 5 -21.76 -22.52 -3.73
N TRP A 6 -22.00 -23.62 -3.00
CA TRP A 6 -20.92 -24.40 -2.39
C TRP A 6 -20.07 -25.15 -3.42
N ALA A 7 -20.68 -25.70 -4.47
CA ALA A 7 -19.93 -26.35 -5.54
C ALA A 7 -19.06 -25.34 -6.32
N ALA A 8 -19.56 -24.13 -6.55
CA ALA A 8 -18.79 -23.05 -7.15
C ALA A 8 -17.63 -22.60 -6.26
N ALA A 9 -17.88 -22.35 -4.98
CA ALA A 9 -16.83 -21.99 -4.02
C ALA A 9 -15.75 -23.08 -3.90
N ARG A 10 -16.16 -24.35 -3.85
CA ARG A 10 -15.23 -25.50 -3.84
C ARG A 10 -14.36 -25.53 -5.10
N ARG A 11 -14.92 -25.26 -6.28
CA ARG A 11 -14.13 -25.16 -7.53
C ARG A 11 -13.16 -23.98 -7.50
N ALA A 12 -13.61 -22.81 -7.04
CA ALA A 12 -12.76 -21.61 -6.95
C ALA A 12 -11.59 -21.84 -5.99
N VAL A 13 -11.84 -22.41 -4.81
CA VAL A 13 -10.80 -22.78 -3.84
C VAL A 13 -9.86 -23.85 -4.41
N GLY A 14 -10.39 -24.86 -5.10
CA GLY A 14 -9.57 -25.89 -5.75
C GLY A 14 -8.65 -25.30 -6.83
N ALA A 15 -9.17 -24.39 -7.65
CA ALA A 15 -8.40 -23.68 -8.67
C ALA A 15 -7.30 -22.80 -8.03
N ALA A 16 -7.66 -21.97 -7.04
CA ALA A 16 -6.71 -21.11 -6.36
C ALA A 16 -5.61 -21.93 -5.65
N SER A 17 -5.99 -23.00 -4.95
CA SER A 17 -5.04 -23.92 -4.32
C SER A 17 -4.13 -24.61 -5.33
N GLY A 18 -4.63 -24.91 -6.53
CA GLY A 18 -3.82 -25.46 -7.61
C GLY A 18 -2.73 -24.49 -8.05
N VAL A 19 -3.10 -23.22 -8.28
CA VAL A 19 -2.16 -22.15 -8.67
C VAL A 19 -1.10 -21.93 -7.58
N CYS A 20 -1.52 -21.84 -6.31
CA CYS A 20 -0.60 -21.56 -5.19
C CYS A 20 0.41 -22.69 -4.93
N ARG A 21 0.11 -23.94 -5.32
CA ARG A 21 0.97 -25.11 -5.10
C ARG A 21 1.86 -25.44 -6.29
N GLU A 22 1.74 -24.70 -7.38
CA GLU A 22 2.51 -24.94 -8.59
C GLU A 22 3.97 -24.54 -8.37
N GLU A 23 4.82 -25.53 -8.09
CA GLU A 23 6.25 -25.33 -7.88
C GLU A 23 6.94 -24.93 -9.20
N GLY A 24 7.85 -23.95 -9.13
CA GLY A 24 8.61 -23.48 -10.29
C GLY A 24 7.85 -22.53 -11.24
N SER A 25 6.60 -22.18 -10.94
CA SER A 25 5.86 -21.19 -11.70
C SER A 25 6.31 -19.77 -11.37
N GLU A 26 6.35 -18.90 -12.38
CA GLU A 26 6.70 -17.49 -12.23
C GLU A 26 5.62 -16.75 -11.40
N PRO A 27 6.01 -15.92 -10.40
CA PRO A 27 5.06 -15.22 -9.53
C PRO A 27 4.00 -14.38 -10.27
N LEU A 28 4.38 -13.71 -11.36
CA LEU A 28 3.48 -12.91 -12.19
C LEU A 28 2.42 -13.79 -12.88
N SER A 29 2.82 -14.94 -13.41
CA SER A 29 1.91 -15.92 -14.01
C SER A 29 0.90 -16.45 -12.98
N GLN A 30 1.37 -16.78 -11.78
CA GLN A 30 0.50 -17.18 -10.67
C GLN A 30 -0.48 -16.07 -10.28
N ALA A 31 0.00 -14.82 -10.13
CA ALA A 31 -0.84 -13.67 -9.81
C ALA A 31 -1.94 -13.45 -10.84
N ARG A 32 -1.62 -13.47 -12.14
CA ARG A 32 -2.61 -13.33 -13.23
C ARG A 32 -3.73 -14.37 -13.16
N ARG A 33 -3.43 -15.59 -12.72
CA ARG A 33 -4.41 -16.66 -12.56
C ARG A 33 -5.19 -16.58 -11.25
N LEU A 34 -4.60 -16.00 -10.19
CA LEU A 34 -5.25 -15.81 -8.89
C LEU A 34 -6.22 -14.62 -8.86
N VAL A 35 -5.88 -13.52 -9.53
CA VAL A 35 -6.69 -12.28 -9.49
C VAL A 35 -8.17 -12.51 -9.86
N PRO A 36 -8.52 -13.22 -10.95
CA PRO A 36 -9.93 -13.47 -11.28
C PRO A 36 -10.70 -14.28 -10.23
N LEU A 37 -9.99 -15.12 -9.47
CA LEU A 37 -10.56 -15.97 -8.43
C LEU A 37 -10.85 -15.20 -7.13
N CYS A 38 -10.30 -13.99 -6.97
CA CYS A 38 -10.48 -13.18 -5.76
C CYS A 38 -11.92 -12.66 -5.56
N SER A 39 -12.80 -12.83 -6.55
CA SER A 39 -14.25 -12.57 -6.42
C SER A 39 -14.95 -13.54 -5.46
N ASP A 40 -14.40 -14.75 -5.26
CA ASP A 40 -14.85 -15.68 -4.22
C ASP A 40 -14.07 -15.46 -2.92
N ALA A 41 -14.79 -15.30 -1.80
CA ALA A 41 -14.19 -14.93 -0.52
C ALA A 41 -13.21 -15.99 0.02
N ALA A 42 -13.46 -17.28 -0.22
CA ALA A 42 -12.58 -18.35 0.26
C ALA A 42 -11.31 -18.43 -0.60
N ALA A 43 -11.46 -18.31 -1.92
CA ALA A 43 -10.32 -18.23 -2.83
C ALA A 43 -9.46 -16.98 -2.57
N ALA A 44 -10.08 -15.82 -2.30
CA ALA A 44 -9.39 -14.59 -1.95
C ALA A 44 -8.56 -14.71 -0.66
N GLY A 45 -9.07 -15.42 0.35
CA GLY A 45 -8.31 -15.71 1.56
C GLY A 45 -7.05 -16.55 1.29
N GLY A 46 -7.16 -17.55 0.41
CA GLY A 46 -6.02 -18.35 -0.03
C GLY A 46 -5.01 -17.55 -0.86
N ALA A 47 -5.49 -16.70 -1.78
CA ALA A 47 -4.65 -15.80 -2.57
C ALA A 47 -3.90 -14.79 -1.68
N LEU A 48 -4.57 -14.25 -0.66
CA LEU A 48 -3.95 -13.36 0.31
C LEU A 48 -2.88 -14.05 1.15
N LEU A 49 -3.09 -15.31 1.54
CA LEU A 49 -2.08 -16.10 2.25
C LEU A 49 -0.86 -16.36 1.36
N TRP A 50 -1.07 -16.76 0.10
CA TRP A 50 0.02 -16.92 -0.87
C TRP A 50 0.82 -15.63 -1.03
N ALA A 51 0.13 -14.49 -1.17
CA ALA A 51 0.78 -13.19 -1.30
C ALA A 51 1.56 -12.81 -0.04
N HIS A 52 1.00 -13.07 1.15
CA HIS A 52 1.68 -12.85 2.42
C HIS A 52 2.98 -13.67 2.49
N GLU A 53 2.92 -14.98 2.25
CA GLU A 53 4.10 -15.82 2.32
C GLU A 53 5.16 -15.43 1.27
N GLY A 54 4.75 -15.08 0.04
CA GLY A 54 5.67 -14.62 -1.00
C GLY A 54 6.41 -13.34 -0.59
N LEU A 55 5.69 -12.34 -0.09
CA LEU A 55 6.29 -11.09 0.39
C LEU A 55 7.23 -11.30 1.57
N GLN A 56 6.93 -12.26 2.45
CA GLN A 56 7.79 -12.58 3.59
C GLN A 56 9.01 -13.43 3.20
N ARG A 57 8.89 -14.33 2.20
CA ARG A 57 10.03 -15.12 1.71
C ARG A 57 11.11 -14.25 1.08
N GLY A 58 10.72 -13.19 0.34
CA GLY A 58 11.66 -12.19 -0.19
C GLY A 58 12.44 -11.43 0.89
N ALA A 59 11.98 -11.44 2.16
CA ALA A 59 12.68 -10.82 3.29
C ALA A 59 13.80 -11.69 3.88
N LEU A 60 13.76 -13.01 3.64
CA LEU A 60 14.65 -13.99 4.27
C LEU A 60 15.95 -14.27 3.50
N GLY A 61 16.19 -13.55 2.40
CA GLY A 61 17.45 -13.54 1.68
C GLY A 61 17.63 -14.70 0.69
N ARG A 62 17.54 -14.37 -0.59
CA ARG A 62 18.45 -14.91 -1.60
C ARG A 62 19.03 -13.71 -2.35
N ARG A 63 20.36 -13.56 -2.30
CA ARG A 63 21.08 -12.67 -3.22
C ARG A 63 21.10 -13.40 -4.55
N SER A 64 20.20 -13.07 -5.49
CA SER A 64 20.29 -13.56 -6.86
C SER A 64 19.75 -12.48 -7.78
N ASP A 65 20.62 -11.94 -8.62
CA ASP A 65 20.39 -11.08 -9.78
C ASP A 65 19.20 -10.09 -9.71
N ALA A 66 19.57 -8.81 -9.57
CA ALA A 66 18.72 -7.66 -9.25
C ALA A 66 17.50 -7.37 -10.16
N SER A 67 17.29 -8.12 -11.25
CA SER A 67 16.11 -7.96 -12.13
C SER A 67 14.95 -8.88 -11.76
N GLU A 68 15.22 -10.09 -11.24
CA GLU A 68 14.16 -11.04 -10.83
C GLU A 68 13.62 -10.73 -9.41
N ASP A 69 14.40 -9.98 -8.62
CA ASP A 69 14.10 -9.63 -7.23
C ASP A 69 12.96 -8.60 -7.08
N GLU A 70 12.62 -7.81 -8.12
CA GLU A 70 11.55 -6.81 -8.06
C GLU A 70 10.20 -7.32 -8.60
N GLU A 71 10.18 -8.23 -9.58
CA GLU A 71 8.94 -8.74 -10.18
C GLU A 71 8.10 -9.58 -9.21
N ALA A 72 8.76 -10.40 -8.38
CA ALA A 72 8.09 -11.24 -7.39
C ALA A 72 7.26 -10.41 -6.40
N PRO A 73 7.84 -9.47 -5.63
CA PRO A 73 7.07 -8.67 -4.67
C PRO A 73 5.97 -7.86 -5.34
N GLU A 74 6.15 -7.41 -6.58
CA GLU A 74 5.09 -6.73 -7.33
C GLU A 74 3.88 -7.62 -7.60
N ALA A 75 4.11 -8.86 -8.04
CA ALA A 75 3.03 -9.83 -8.25
C ALA A 75 2.22 -10.07 -6.97
N GLN A 76 2.89 -10.21 -5.82
CA GLN A 76 2.20 -10.41 -4.55
C GLN A 76 1.47 -9.14 -4.07
N VAL A 77 2.09 -7.96 -4.13
CA VAL A 77 1.42 -6.68 -3.83
C VAL A 77 0.16 -6.53 -4.68
N GLY A 78 0.27 -6.90 -5.95
CA GLY A 78 -0.81 -6.94 -6.90
C GLY A 78 -2.00 -7.78 -6.48
N VAL A 79 -1.74 -9.03 -6.07
CA VAL A 79 -2.77 -9.93 -5.54
C VAL A 79 -3.40 -9.35 -4.28
N VAL A 80 -2.61 -8.77 -3.36
CA VAL A 80 -3.17 -8.13 -2.16
C VAL A 80 -4.14 -7.01 -2.53
N MET A 81 -3.80 -6.20 -3.54
CA MET A 81 -4.67 -5.11 -4.01
C MET A 81 -5.92 -5.62 -4.74
N ALA A 82 -5.81 -6.72 -5.50
CA ALA A 82 -6.97 -7.37 -6.10
C ALA A 82 -7.93 -7.96 -5.05
N VAL A 83 -7.39 -8.60 -4.00
CA VAL A 83 -8.18 -9.06 -2.86
C VAL A 83 -8.84 -7.88 -2.15
N ALA A 84 -8.07 -6.80 -1.91
CA ALA A 84 -8.62 -5.59 -1.31
C ALA A 84 -9.78 -5.06 -2.15
N ALA A 85 -9.62 -5.01 -3.48
CA ALA A 85 -10.62 -4.57 -4.46
C ALA A 85 -11.92 -5.38 -4.39
N ALA A 86 -11.80 -6.71 -4.42
CA ALA A 86 -12.94 -7.63 -4.50
C ALA A 86 -13.62 -7.92 -3.15
N GLN A 87 -12.88 -7.87 -2.03
CA GLN A 87 -13.35 -8.37 -0.74
C GLN A 87 -13.24 -7.32 0.38
N PRO A 88 -14.30 -6.53 0.64
CA PRO A 88 -14.32 -5.55 1.74
C PRO A 88 -14.05 -6.16 3.12
N ALA A 89 -14.47 -7.41 3.33
CA ALA A 89 -14.26 -8.14 4.59
C ALA A 89 -12.78 -8.44 4.89
N LEU A 90 -11.91 -8.41 3.87
CA LEU A 90 -10.48 -8.73 3.98
C LEU A 90 -9.57 -7.49 4.02
N LEU A 91 -10.13 -6.27 3.98
CA LEU A 91 -9.35 -5.04 3.87
C LEU A 91 -8.34 -4.84 5.01
N ARG A 92 -8.71 -5.22 6.23
CA ARG A 92 -7.80 -5.12 7.38
C ARG A 92 -6.63 -6.09 7.25
N GLN A 93 -6.88 -7.29 6.73
CA GLN A 93 -5.88 -8.31 6.48
C GLN A 93 -4.94 -7.88 5.34
N CYS A 94 -5.48 -7.31 4.25
CA CYS A 94 -4.66 -6.70 3.19
C CYS A 94 -3.74 -5.61 3.76
N CYS A 95 -4.27 -4.71 4.60
CA CYS A 95 -3.48 -3.68 5.26
C CYS A 95 -2.38 -4.29 6.13
N ALA A 96 -2.70 -5.33 6.91
CA ALA A 96 -1.74 -6.02 7.77
C ALA A 96 -0.59 -6.65 6.97
N VAL A 97 -0.90 -7.30 5.84
CA VAL A 97 0.11 -7.92 4.95
C VAL A 97 1.05 -6.85 4.35
N LEU A 98 0.49 -5.78 3.78
CA LEU A 98 1.29 -4.70 3.19
C LEU A 98 2.14 -3.99 4.24
N SER A 99 1.56 -3.69 5.40
CA SER A 99 2.25 -2.98 6.49
C SER A 99 3.36 -3.85 7.09
N ALA A 100 3.13 -5.16 7.24
CA ALA A 100 4.17 -6.08 7.71
C ALA A 100 5.37 -6.11 6.77
N ARG A 101 5.15 -6.12 5.45
CA ARG A 101 6.25 -6.03 4.48
C ARG A 101 6.91 -4.65 4.49
N LEU A 102 6.13 -3.59 4.53
CA LEU A 102 6.63 -2.21 4.54
C LEU A 102 7.53 -1.93 5.75
N ARG A 103 7.18 -2.44 6.95
CA ARG A 103 7.97 -2.29 8.18
C ARG A 103 9.38 -2.87 8.09
N GLN A 104 9.60 -3.85 7.23
CA GLN A 104 10.93 -4.44 7.05
C GLN A 104 11.89 -3.44 6.40
N LEU A 105 11.38 -2.47 5.64
CA LEU A 105 12.19 -1.43 4.96
C LEU A 105 13.35 -2.04 4.15
N GLN A 106 13.09 -3.20 3.56
CA GLN A 106 14.01 -3.94 2.69
C GLN A 106 13.56 -3.83 1.23
N GLY A 107 14.49 -4.07 0.30
CA GLY A 107 14.27 -3.89 -1.14
C GLY A 107 14.55 -2.46 -1.60
N GLY A 108 14.37 -2.23 -2.90
CA GLY A 108 14.56 -0.92 -3.53
C GLY A 108 13.57 0.13 -3.04
N LEU A 109 13.96 1.40 -3.10
CA LEU A 109 13.11 2.54 -2.74
C LEU A 109 11.80 2.58 -3.56
N ALA A 110 11.83 2.11 -4.81
CA ALA A 110 10.65 2.01 -5.67
C ALA A 110 9.56 1.11 -5.05
N LEU A 111 9.93 -0.11 -4.64
CA LEU A 111 9.04 -1.03 -3.96
C LEU A 111 8.52 -0.46 -2.64
N GLN A 112 9.36 0.21 -1.86
CA GLN A 112 8.95 0.83 -0.59
C GLN A 112 7.91 1.93 -0.81
N LYS A 113 8.15 2.83 -1.77
CA LYS A 113 7.19 3.87 -2.16
C LYS A 113 5.89 3.26 -2.67
N ARG A 114 6.00 2.18 -3.44
CA ARG A 114 4.85 1.46 -3.96
C ARG A 114 4.00 0.83 -2.85
N LEU A 115 4.63 0.22 -1.84
CA LEU A 115 3.93 -0.30 -0.66
C LEU A 115 3.24 0.82 0.11
N VAL A 116 3.88 1.98 0.28
CA VAL A 116 3.26 3.17 0.87
C VAL A 116 2.01 3.58 0.09
N ASP A 117 2.09 3.65 -1.25
CA ASP A 117 0.94 4.01 -2.09
C ASP A 117 -0.22 3.01 -1.97
N CYS A 118 0.09 1.71 -1.91
CA CYS A 118 -0.92 0.66 -1.73
C CYS A 118 -1.58 0.76 -0.36
N VAL A 119 -0.79 0.96 0.72
CA VAL A 119 -1.30 1.16 2.08
C VAL A 119 -2.20 2.42 2.14
N ILE A 120 -1.76 3.54 1.56
CA ILE A 120 -2.54 4.78 1.50
C ILE A 120 -3.86 4.58 0.74
N SER A 121 -3.86 3.80 -0.34
CA SER A 121 -5.08 3.54 -1.11
C SER A 121 -6.19 2.85 -0.29
N LEU A 122 -5.84 2.14 0.79
CA LEU A 122 -6.80 1.53 1.70
C LEU A 122 -7.53 2.55 2.59
N LEU A 123 -7.03 3.78 2.71
CA LEU A 123 -7.74 4.89 3.38
C LEU A 123 -9.07 5.20 2.69
N ALA A 124 -9.05 5.27 1.35
CA ALA A 124 -10.26 5.51 0.55
C ALA A 124 -11.30 4.40 0.70
N ARG A 125 -10.89 3.23 1.21
CA ARG A 125 -11.73 2.05 1.47
C ARG A 125 -12.14 1.91 2.94
N GLY A 126 -11.87 2.94 3.76
CA GLY A 126 -12.28 2.98 5.17
C GLY A 126 -11.31 2.35 6.18
N VAL A 127 -10.12 1.92 5.75
CA VAL A 127 -9.09 1.36 6.66
C VAL A 127 -8.23 2.49 7.23
N VAL A 128 -8.78 3.30 8.13
CA VAL A 128 -8.11 4.53 8.57
C VAL A 128 -7.01 4.28 9.62
N ALA A 129 -7.39 3.74 10.78
CA ALA A 129 -6.45 3.63 11.90
C ALA A 129 -5.21 2.75 11.60
N PRO A 130 -5.35 1.54 11.02
CA PRO A 130 -4.19 0.69 10.73
C PRO A 130 -3.23 1.31 9.70
N VAL A 131 -3.77 2.05 8.72
CA VAL A 131 -2.94 2.76 7.74
C VAL A 131 -2.15 3.86 8.42
N MET A 132 -2.81 4.71 9.23
CA MET A 132 -2.13 5.80 9.92
C MET A 132 -1.04 5.31 10.87
N GLU A 133 -1.26 4.16 11.53
CA GLU A 133 -0.25 3.49 12.35
C GLU A 133 0.97 3.06 11.52
N ALA A 134 0.75 2.33 10.42
CA ALA A 134 1.82 1.86 9.54
C ALA A 134 2.65 3.01 8.95
N LEU A 135 2.00 4.09 8.51
CA LEU A 135 2.68 5.27 7.98
C LEU A 135 3.48 6.00 9.08
N GLY A 136 2.95 6.05 10.30
CA GLY A 136 3.64 6.63 11.45
C GLY A 136 4.92 5.86 11.80
N GLU A 137 4.86 4.53 11.81
CA GLU A 137 6.03 3.67 12.06
C GLU A 137 7.12 3.90 11.02
N VAL A 138 6.77 3.92 9.72
CA VAL A 138 7.72 4.19 8.63
C VAL A 138 8.32 5.59 8.77
N ALA A 139 7.51 6.60 9.02
CA ALA A 139 7.97 7.99 9.17
C ALA A 139 8.88 8.17 10.40
N SER A 140 8.72 7.33 11.44
CA SER A 140 9.56 7.36 12.65
C SER A 140 10.84 6.53 12.55
N SER A 141 10.89 5.57 11.63
CA SER A 141 11.94 4.57 11.57
C SER A 141 13.30 5.17 11.19
N SER A 142 14.35 4.81 11.93
CA SER A 142 15.73 5.19 11.64
C SER A 142 16.23 4.67 10.28
N ALA A 143 15.61 3.59 9.77
CA ALA A 143 16.02 2.91 8.55
C ALA A 143 15.36 3.46 7.27
N ALA A 144 14.24 4.18 7.39
CA ALA A 144 13.51 4.70 6.23
C ALA A 144 14.18 5.95 5.66
N ASP A 145 14.72 5.97 4.45
CA ASP A 145 15.40 7.18 3.96
C ASP A 145 14.49 8.45 3.94
N PHE A 146 15.10 9.63 3.84
CA PHE A 146 14.34 10.89 3.80
C PHE A 146 13.41 10.97 2.59
N SER A 147 13.73 10.29 1.50
CA SER A 147 12.90 10.24 0.28
C SER A 147 11.58 9.51 0.54
N LEU A 148 11.62 8.37 1.23
CA LEU A 148 10.46 7.59 1.62
C LEU A 148 9.62 8.34 2.66
N ALA A 149 10.26 8.94 3.67
CA ALA A 149 9.55 9.76 4.65
C ALA A 149 8.78 10.89 3.95
N ARG A 150 9.43 11.63 3.05
CA ARG A 150 8.78 12.68 2.26
C ARG A 150 7.62 12.13 1.42
N HIS A 151 7.81 10.99 0.77
CA HIS A 151 6.77 10.32 -0.03
C HIS A 151 5.54 10.01 0.80
N VAL A 152 5.70 9.48 2.02
CA VAL A 152 4.58 9.21 2.95
C VAL A 152 3.74 10.48 3.18
N ALA A 153 4.38 11.59 3.55
CA ALA A 153 3.66 12.83 3.84
C ALA A 153 2.97 13.41 2.59
N LEU A 154 3.68 13.48 1.47
CA LEU A 154 3.14 14.05 0.23
C LEU A 154 1.96 13.24 -0.31
N ARG A 155 2.09 11.92 -0.36
CA ARG A 155 1.03 11.05 -0.88
C ARG A 155 -0.19 11.02 0.03
N LEU A 156 0.00 11.00 1.34
CA LEU A 156 -1.11 11.07 2.28
C LEU A 156 -1.90 12.38 2.11
N LEU A 157 -1.18 13.51 2.03
CA LEU A 157 -1.81 14.83 1.90
C LEU A 157 -2.47 15.08 0.54
N ALA A 158 -2.04 14.36 -0.50
CA ALA A 158 -2.66 14.41 -1.81
C ALA A 158 -4.04 13.72 -1.85
N VAL A 159 -4.31 12.76 -0.97
CA VAL A 159 -5.55 11.96 -1.01
C VAL A 159 -6.56 12.31 0.08
N VAL A 160 -6.15 13.03 1.12
CA VAL A 160 -7.05 13.46 2.20
C VAL A 160 -7.40 14.93 2.02
N ALA A 161 -8.61 15.33 2.38
CA ALA A 161 -9.06 16.72 2.34
C ALA A 161 -10.01 17.03 3.52
N PRO A 162 -10.09 18.28 4.00
CA PRO A 162 -11.05 18.66 5.03
C PRO A 162 -12.52 18.50 4.54
N PRO A 163 -13.50 18.35 5.46
CA PRO A 163 -13.35 18.36 6.92
C PRO A 163 -12.77 17.03 7.47
N TYR A 164 -11.89 17.13 8.46
CA TYR A 164 -11.29 15.97 9.11
C TYR A 164 -12.05 15.58 10.38
N ALA A 165 -12.30 14.29 10.56
CA ALA A 165 -12.75 13.76 11.85
C ALA A 165 -11.66 13.98 12.91
N PRO A 166 -12.00 14.32 14.17
CA PRO A 166 -11.03 14.56 15.24
C PRO A 166 -9.96 13.46 15.43
N PRO A 167 -10.29 12.15 15.45
CA PRO A 167 -9.26 11.12 15.62
C PRO A 167 -8.29 11.07 14.43
N PHE A 168 -8.79 11.24 13.21
CA PHE A 168 -7.95 11.29 12.01
C PHE A 168 -7.04 12.53 12.01
N ALA A 169 -7.58 13.70 12.37
CA ALA A 169 -6.81 14.94 12.46
C ALA A 169 -5.67 14.83 13.48
N ALA A 170 -5.92 14.19 14.64
CA ALA A 170 -4.90 13.94 15.65
C ALA A 170 -3.78 13.03 15.13
N SER A 171 -4.12 11.91 14.48
CA SER A 171 -3.15 11.00 13.88
C SER A 171 -2.35 11.66 12.76
N LEU A 172 -3.01 12.43 11.88
CA LEU A 172 -2.35 13.16 10.79
C LEU A 172 -1.36 14.19 11.34
N LEU A 173 -1.76 14.94 12.36
CA LEU A 173 -0.90 15.93 13.00
C LEU A 173 0.30 15.29 13.72
N ALA A 174 0.08 14.16 14.40
CA ALA A 174 1.16 13.40 15.03
C ALA A 174 2.18 12.91 13.99
N LEU A 175 1.70 12.39 12.87
CA LEU A 175 2.54 11.98 11.75
C LEU A 175 3.35 13.16 11.21
N LEU A 176 2.73 14.29 10.88
CA LEU A 176 3.44 15.46 10.33
C LEU A 176 4.44 16.11 11.31
N ARG A 177 4.36 15.79 12.60
CA ARG A 177 5.29 16.29 13.63
C ARG A 177 6.50 15.39 13.87
N GLN A 178 6.57 14.23 13.23
CA GLN A 178 7.71 13.32 13.29
C GLN A 178 9.02 14.07 12.96
N PRO A 179 10.07 13.97 13.78
CA PRO A 179 11.33 14.68 13.56
C PRO A 179 11.92 14.41 12.18
N ARG A 180 11.89 13.15 11.76
CA ARG A 180 12.41 12.70 10.47
C ARG A 180 11.69 13.32 9.28
N LEU A 181 10.38 13.57 9.39
CA LEU A 181 9.63 14.30 8.36
C LEU A 181 10.07 15.77 8.30
N LYS A 182 10.26 16.42 9.45
CA LYS A 182 10.78 17.80 9.49
C LYS A 182 12.15 17.89 8.83
N GLU A 183 13.03 16.93 9.12
CA GLU A 183 14.35 16.83 8.50
C GLU A 183 14.26 16.54 7.00
N ALA A 184 13.36 15.66 6.58
CA ALA A 184 13.17 15.29 5.17
C ALA A 184 12.72 16.45 4.28
N PHE A 185 11.99 17.43 4.84
CA PHE A 185 11.61 18.66 4.17
C PHE A 185 12.60 19.82 4.42
N GLY A 186 13.51 19.67 5.38
CA GLY A 186 14.58 20.64 5.67
C GLY A 186 14.06 22.03 6.07
N ALA A 187 14.82 23.07 5.73
CA ALA A 187 14.51 24.46 6.07
C ALA A 187 13.14 24.93 5.54
N SER A 188 12.71 24.41 4.39
CA SER A 188 11.42 24.76 3.77
C SER A 188 10.22 24.46 4.69
N PHE A 189 10.28 23.40 5.49
CA PHE A 189 9.25 23.08 6.47
C PHE A 189 9.26 24.03 7.66
N GLY A 190 10.44 24.41 8.13
CA GLY A 190 10.59 25.35 9.24
C GLY A 190 10.02 26.72 8.90
N GLU A 191 10.39 27.26 7.73
CA GLU A 191 9.93 28.56 7.25
C GLU A 191 8.42 28.55 6.96
N ALA A 192 7.94 27.54 6.24
CA ALA A 192 6.53 27.43 5.90
C ALA A 192 5.67 27.16 7.15
N SER A 193 6.14 26.35 8.11
CA SER A 193 5.42 26.11 9.37
C SER A 193 5.36 27.37 10.23
N GLN A 194 6.41 28.21 10.24
CA GLN A 194 6.40 29.48 10.94
C GLN A 194 5.50 30.51 10.23
N ALA A 195 5.52 30.56 8.90
CA ALA A 195 4.63 31.41 8.11
C ALA A 195 3.15 31.01 8.34
N ALA A 196 2.85 29.71 8.33
CA ALA A 196 1.51 29.21 8.61
C ALA A 196 1.06 29.51 10.04
N ALA A 197 1.94 29.38 11.04
CA ALA A 197 1.63 29.77 12.42
C ALA A 197 1.31 31.26 12.54
N ARG A 198 2.05 32.13 11.84
CA ARG A 198 1.77 33.59 11.78
C ARG A 198 0.45 33.90 11.09
N GLN A 199 0.11 33.15 10.04
CA GLN A 199 -1.11 33.32 9.26
C GLN A 199 -2.31 32.52 9.80
N ARG A 200 -2.15 31.81 10.94
CA ARG A 200 -3.11 30.85 11.50
C ARG A 200 -3.58 29.78 10.50
N GLN A 201 -2.72 29.44 9.53
CA GLN A 201 -2.99 28.39 8.56
C GLN A 201 -2.69 27.01 9.15
N PRO A 202 -3.48 25.98 8.80
CA PRO A 202 -3.23 24.62 9.27
C PRO A 202 -1.97 24.05 8.64
N LEU A 203 -1.14 23.38 9.46
CA LEU A 203 0.12 22.73 9.05
C LEU A 203 -0.03 21.78 7.85
N VAL A 204 -1.22 21.20 7.68
CA VAL A 204 -1.58 20.36 6.53
C VAL A 204 -1.46 21.13 5.21
N GLU A 205 -1.92 22.38 5.17
CA GLU A 205 -1.87 23.21 3.97
C GLU A 205 -0.45 23.66 3.64
N THR A 206 0.36 23.89 4.68
CA THR A 206 1.79 24.18 4.57
C THR A 206 2.54 23.07 3.85
N VAL A 207 2.33 21.82 4.26
CA VAL A 207 3.03 20.67 3.66
C VAL A 207 2.52 20.40 2.25
N ARG A 208 1.24 20.63 1.96
CA ARG A 208 0.73 20.59 0.59
C ARG A 208 1.39 21.61 -0.31
N HIS A 209 1.59 22.83 0.18
CA HIS A 209 2.24 23.89 -0.60
C HIS A 209 3.69 23.51 -0.95
N ILE A 210 4.47 23.02 0.03
CA ILE A 210 5.83 22.49 -0.22
C ILE A 210 5.79 21.31 -1.21
N GLY A 211 4.77 20.45 -1.10
CA GLY A 211 4.56 19.34 -2.03
C GLY A 211 4.21 19.74 -3.45
N ALA A 212 3.53 20.86 -3.66
CA ALA A 212 3.20 21.37 -4.99
C ALA A 212 4.45 21.86 -5.74
N GLU A 213 5.46 22.34 -5.01
CA GLU A 213 6.77 22.72 -5.57
C GLU A 213 7.65 21.49 -5.93
N HIS A 214 7.30 20.31 -5.39
CA HIS A 214 7.99 19.04 -5.61
C HIS A 214 7.00 17.90 -5.90
N PRO A 215 6.46 17.83 -7.14
CA PRO A 215 5.38 16.89 -7.46
C PRO A 215 5.82 15.43 -7.24
N PRO A 216 4.94 14.57 -6.69
CA PRO A 216 5.22 13.15 -6.58
C PRO A 216 5.35 12.52 -7.98
N LEU A 217 6.27 11.56 -8.13
CA LEU A 217 6.42 10.74 -9.34
C LEU A 217 5.08 10.07 -9.67
N LYS A 218 4.66 10.14 -10.95
CA LYS A 218 3.31 9.77 -11.44
C LYS A 218 2.96 8.28 -11.41
N GLU A 219 3.80 7.42 -10.83
CA GLU A 219 3.67 5.96 -10.92
C GLU A 219 3.01 5.39 -9.67
N GLY A 220 1.67 5.34 -9.65
CA GLY A 220 0.88 4.85 -8.53
C GLY A 220 0.21 3.49 -8.77
N ALA A 221 -0.39 2.93 -7.72
CA ALA A 221 -1.16 1.67 -7.74
C ALA A 221 -2.29 1.62 -8.79
N ALA A 222 -2.85 2.78 -9.17
CA ALA A 222 -3.89 2.88 -10.19
C ALA A 222 -3.40 2.54 -11.61
N ALA A 223 -2.15 2.90 -11.96
CA ALA A 223 -1.57 2.60 -13.28
C ALA A 223 -1.41 1.07 -13.48
N TRP A 224 -1.04 0.37 -12.41
CA TRP A 224 -0.87 -1.08 -12.45
C TRP A 224 -2.20 -1.86 -12.37
N LEU A 225 -3.19 -1.36 -11.61
CA LEU A 225 -4.55 -1.94 -11.63
C LEU A 225 -5.20 -1.82 -13.01
N PHE A 226 -4.87 -0.77 -13.75
CA PHE A 226 -5.23 -0.60 -15.16
C PHE A 226 -4.46 -1.58 -16.07
N GLU A 227 -3.13 -1.69 -15.92
CA GLU A 227 -2.32 -2.68 -16.67
C GLU A 227 -2.73 -4.14 -16.40
N MET A 228 -3.26 -4.43 -15.22
CA MET A 228 -3.72 -5.76 -14.82
C MET A 228 -5.20 -6.02 -15.12
N GLY A 229 -5.88 -5.10 -15.81
CA GLY A 229 -7.28 -5.26 -16.24
C GLY A 229 -8.30 -5.29 -15.09
N VAL A 230 -7.95 -4.73 -13.93
CA VAL A 230 -8.82 -4.70 -12.73
C VAL A 230 -9.65 -3.42 -12.66
N ALA A 231 -9.24 -2.36 -13.38
CA ALA A 231 -10.01 -1.13 -13.53
C ALA A 231 -10.67 -1.09 -14.91
N ASP A 232 -11.96 -1.42 -14.97
CA ASP A 232 -12.80 -1.09 -16.11
C ASP A 232 -13.00 0.43 -16.10
N THR A 233 -12.48 1.13 -17.10
CA THR A 233 -12.80 2.55 -17.33
C THR A 233 -14.11 2.60 -18.09
N SER A 234 -15.20 2.35 -17.38
CA SER A 234 -16.51 2.81 -17.83
C SER A 234 -16.73 4.18 -17.19
N GLU A 235 -16.42 5.22 -17.97
CA GLU A 235 -17.07 6.53 -17.86
C GLU A 235 -18.60 6.40 -17.98
#